data_AF-A0A0D0BWI3-F1
#
_entry.id   AF-A0A0D0BWI3-F1
#
_cell.length_a   1.000
_cell.length_b   1.000
_cell.length_c   1.000
_cell.angle_alpha   90.00
_cell.angle_beta   90.00
_cell.angle_gamma   90.00
#
_symmetry.space_group_name_H-M   'P 1'
#
loop_
_entity.id
_entity.type
_entity.pdbx_description
1 polymer ?
#
loop_
_entity_poly.entity_id
_entity_poly.type
_entity_poly.pdbx_seq_one_letter_code
_entity_poly.pdbx_strand_id
1 'polypeptide(L)'
;MKLKTGQNINLNGLNPSKEAFHDHRVGRPACTQGTRVEILEKIIKRANTLKGPQVYWIGGMAGTGKSTIVRSLCKTFEKENLLAGAFFCSRQVLVCREHTRIIPTIAYQLAKYSHTFAEALIMELHHDRDLADKEIDKQINLLLKKPWGGVAHVHKVTSVIVIDALDEC
;
A
#
# COMPACT_ATOMS: atom_id res chain seq x y z
N MET A 1 10.30 -13.25 -8.79
CA MET A 1 10.27 -14.61 -8.24
C MET A 1 8.89 -14.82 -7.65
N LYS A 2 7.96 -15.43 -8.42
CA LYS A 2 6.64 -15.77 -7.89
C LYS A 2 6.74 -17.02 -7.01
N LEU A 3 5.95 -16.97 -5.94
CA LEU A 3 5.64 -17.93 -4.89
C LEU A 3 6.07 -19.40 -5.16
N LYS A 4 6.86 -19.96 -4.23
CA LYS A 4 6.77 -21.39 -3.90
C LYS A 4 5.72 -21.54 -2.79
N THR A 5 4.64 -22.21 -3.13
CA THR A 5 3.56 -22.66 -2.25
C THR A 5 4.14 -23.55 -1.13
N GLY A 6 3.96 -23.21 0.14
CA GLY A 6 4.33 -24.16 1.21
C GLY A 6 4.41 -23.67 2.66
N GLN A 7 4.59 -22.39 2.95
CA GLN A 7 4.51 -21.88 4.33
C GLN A 7 3.23 -21.08 4.53
N ASN A 8 2.41 -21.49 5.49
CA ASN A 8 1.21 -20.76 5.87
C ASN A 8 1.63 -19.54 6.69
N ILE A 9 1.74 -18.38 6.03
CA ILE A 9 2.15 -17.11 6.64
C ILE A 9 1.02 -16.65 7.57
N ASN A 10 1.20 -16.78 8.89
CA ASN A 10 0.23 -16.33 9.88
C ASN A 10 0.36 -14.82 10.13
N LEU A 11 -0.52 -14.04 9.51
CA LEU A 11 -0.58 -12.57 9.65
C LEU A 11 -1.79 -12.11 10.49
N ASN A 12 -2.39 -13.00 11.28
CA ASN A 12 -3.66 -12.73 11.96
C ASN A 12 -3.57 -11.54 12.95
N GLY A 13 -2.38 -11.26 13.50
CA GLY A 13 -2.15 -10.12 14.39
C GLY A 13 -2.25 -8.75 13.72
N LEU A 14 -2.33 -8.65 12.39
CA LEU A 14 -2.39 -7.36 11.68
C LEU A 14 -3.81 -6.80 11.52
N ASN A 15 -4.85 -7.64 11.63
CA ASN A 15 -6.25 -7.29 11.42
C ASN A 15 -6.49 -6.23 10.30
N PRO A 16 -6.19 -6.55 9.03
CA PRO A 16 -6.19 -5.58 7.93
C PRO A 16 -7.61 -5.14 7.54
N SER A 17 -7.77 -3.86 7.20
CA SER A 17 -9.02 -3.30 6.65
C SER A 17 -9.18 -3.68 5.18
N LYS A 18 -9.75 -4.86 4.91
CA LYS A 18 -9.97 -5.37 3.54
C LYS A 18 -10.83 -4.44 2.68
N GLU A 19 -11.76 -3.71 3.27
CA GLU A 19 -12.60 -2.73 2.58
C GLU A 19 -11.83 -1.50 2.07
N ALA A 20 -10.63 -1.25 2.61
CA ALA A 20 -9.75 -0.18 2.17
C ALA A 20 -8.86 -0.58 0.98
N PHE A 21 -8.91 -1.83 0.52
CA PHE A 21 -8.11 -2.28 -0.61
C PHE A 21 -8.59 -1.60 -1.90
N HIS A 22 -7.70 -1.46 -2.88
CA HIS A 22 -8.02 -0.77 -4.13
C HIS A 22 -9.09 -1.50 -4.95
N ASP A 23 -9.27 -2.81 -4.78
CA ASP A 23 -10.20 -3.65 -5.56
C ASP A 23 -11.56 -3.85 -4.88
N HIS A 24 -11.70 -3.52 -3.60
CA HIS A 24 -12.93 -3.78 -2.83
C HIS A 24 -14.09 -2.83 -3.18
N ARG A 25 -13.78 -1.56 -3.47
CA ARG A 25 -14.81 -0.55 -3.74
C ARG A 25 -15.13 -0.51 -5.23
N VAL A 26 -16.09 -1.35 -5.64
CA VAL A 26 -16.57 -1.49 -7.04
C VAL A 26 -17.10 -0.16 -7.63
N GLY A 27 -17.37 0.86 -6.81
CA GLY A 27 -18.06 2.08 -7.24
C GLY A 27 -17.23 3.30 -7.69
N ARG A 28 -15.91 3.39 -7.43
CA ARG A 28 -15.13 4.53 -7.97
C ARG A 28 -14.71 4.21 -9.41
N PRO A 29 -14.99 5.05 -10.42
CA PRO A 29 -14.46 4.83 -11.76
C PRO A 29 -12.95 5.15 -11.80
N ALA A 30 -12.24 4.52 -12.73
CA ALA A 30 -10.92 4.99 -13.16
C ALA A 30 -11.09 6.20 -14.11
N CYS A 31 -10.00 6.83 -14.50
CA CYS A 31 -10.04 7.92 -15.48
C CYS A 31 -10.67 7.42 -16.78
N THR A 32 -11.51 8.25 -17.39
CA THR A 32 -11.98 8.03 -18.76
C THR A 32 -10.78 7.98 -19.70
N GLN A 33 -10.82 7.07 -20.66
CA GLN A 33 -9.75 6.93 -21.66
C GLN A 33 -9.43 8.26 -22.34
N GLY A 34 -8.14 8.57 -22.50
CA GLY A 34 -7.67 9.83 -23.09
C GLY A 34 -7.68 11.04 -22.15
N THR A 35 -8.16 10.90 -20.91
CA THR A 35 -8.12 11.98 -19.92
C THR A 35 -6.99 11.79 -18.92
N ARG A 36 -6.49 12.90 -18.34
CA ARG A 36 -5.44 12.90 -17.30
C ARG A 36 -4.16 12.14 -17.70
N VAL A 37 -3.89 12.00 -19.00
CA VAL A 37 -2.78 11.22 -19.56
C VAL A 37 -1.43 11.70 -19.02
N GLU A 38 -1.16 13.00 -19.13
CA GLU A 38 0.13 13.58 -18.73
C GLU A 38 0.50 13.31 -17.26
N ILE A 39 -0.47 13.45 -16.35
CA ILE A 39 -0.22 13.21 -14.92
C ILE A 39 -0.03 11.73 -14.62
N LEU A 40 -0.79 10.85 -15.28
CA LEU A 40 -0.63 9.41 -15.13
C LEU A 40 0.77 8.98 -15.61
N GLU A 41 1.16 9.37 -16.81
CA GLU A 41 2.48 9.05 -17.39
C GLU A 41 3.62 9.61 -16.54
N LYS A 42 3.50 10.85 -16.05
CA LYS A 42 4.50 11.45 -15.16
C LYS A 42 4.71 10.62 -13.89
N ILE A 43 3.63 10.17 -13.26
CA ILE A 43 3.70 9.39 -12.02
C ILE A 43 4.23 7.98 -12.30
N ILE A 44 3.76 7.33 -13.36
CA ILE A 44 4.24 5.99 -13.77
C ILE A 44 5.73 6.02 -14.09
N LYS A 45 6.20 7.02 -14.86
CA LYS A 45 7.62 7.19 -15.17
C LYS A 45 8.45 7.40 -13.90
N ARG A 46 7.93 8.18 -12.95
CA ARG A 46 8.60 8.40 -11.67
C ARG A 46 8.66 7.12 -10.84
N ALA A 47 7.57 6.36 -10.75
CA ALA A 47 7.53 5.09 -10.05
C ALA A 47 8.55 4.08 -10.63
N ASN A 48 8.83 4.13 -11.93
CA ASN A 48 9.83 3.27 -12.56
C ASN A 48 11.28 3.76 -12.41
N THR A 49 11.52 4.93 -11.80
CA THR A 49 12.86 5.52 -11.64
C THR A 49 13.34 5.41 -10.20
N LEU A 50 14.41 4.64 -9.95
CA LEU A 50 15.00 4.47 -8.60
C LEU A 50 15.73 5.72 -8.07
N LYS A 51 15.92 6.75 -8.91
CA LYS A 51 16.59 8.01 -8.56
C LYS A 51 15.56 9.10 -8.30
N GLY A 52 15.71 9.81 -7.17
CA GLY A 52 14.86 10.95 -6.79
C GLY A 52 13.97 10.68 -5.58
N PRO A 53 13.07 11.63 -5.23
CA PRO A 53 12.27 11.50 -4.02
C PRO A 53 11.24 10.37 -4.18
N GLN A 54 11.15 9.52 -3.17
CA GLN A 54 10.35 8.28 -3.15
C GLN A 54 8.86 8.52 -2.84
N VAL A 55 8.47 9.77 -2.56
CA VAL A 55 7.09 10.16 -2.27
C VAL A 55 6.57 11.10 -3.36
N TYR A 56 5.38 10.80 -3.89
CA TYR A 56 4.63 11.68 -4.79
C TYR A 56 3.32 12.09 -4.12
N TRP A 57 3.10 13.39 -3.94
CA TRP A 57 1.88 13.94 -3.36
C TRP A 57 0.95 14.48 -4.45
N ILE A 58 -0.31 14.04 -4.47
CA ILE A 58 -1.35 14.54 -5.37
C ILE A 58 -2.28 15.46 -4.59
N GLY A 59 -2.05 16.76 -4.68
CA GLY A 59 -2.91 17.79 -4.08
C GLY A 59 -3.83 18.45 -5.11
N GLY A 60 -4.93 19.03 -4.64
CA GLY A 60 -5.87 19.78 -5.49
C GLY A 60 -7.24 19.96 -4.84
N MET A 61 -8.07 20.83 -5.41
CA MET A 61 -9.42 21.12 -4.90
C MET A 61 -10.30 19.86 -4.81
N ALA A 62 -11.27 19.87 -3.89
CA ALA A 62 -12.29 18.83 -3.82
C ALA A 62 -13.02 18.69 -5.17
N GLY A 63 -13.44 17.47 -5.52
CA GLY A 63 -14.16 17.20 -6.77
C GLY A 63 -13.30 17.16 -8.05
N THR A 64 -11.99 17.42 -8.00
CA THR A 64 -11.13 17.45 -9.22
C THR A 64 -10.74 16.08 -9.78
N GLY A 65 -11.19 14.98 -9.14
CA GLY A 65 -10.94 13.61 -9.59
C GLY A 65 -9.60 13.01 -9.15
N LYS A 66 -9.02 13.47 -8.03
CA LYS A 66 -7.76 12.92 -7.48
C LYS A 66 -7.84 11.42 -7.24
N SER A 67 -8.87 10.96 -6.52
CA SER A 67 -9.11 9.52 -6.30
C SER A 67 -9.30 8.73 -7.59
N THR A 68 -9.85 9.36 -8.64
CA THR A 68 -10.01 8.75 -9.98
C THR A 68 -8.65 8.53 -10.65
N ILE A 69 -7.71 9.49 -10.52
CA ILE A 69 -6.32 9.35 -10.96
C ILE A 69 -5.64 8.22 -10.18
N VAL A 70 -5.75 8.25 -8.84
CA VAL A 70 -5.17 7.22 -7.96
C VAL A 70 -5.67 5.83 -8.33
N ARG A 71 -6.96 5.68 -8.65
CA ARG A 71 -7.53 4.41 -9.08
C ARG A 71 -6.99 3.91 -10.42
N SER A 72 -6.77 4.81 -11.38
CA SER A 72 -6.10 4.46 -12.65
C SER A 72 -4.67 3.99 -12.40
N LEU A 73 -3.93 4.68 -11.53
CA LEU A 73 -2.57 4.32 -11.16
C LEU A 73 -2.50 2.94 -10.50
N CYS A 74 -3.41 2.63 -9.55
CA CYS A 74 -3.47 1.30 -8.95
C CYS A 74 -3.66 0.21 -10.01
N LYS A 75 -4.59 0.39 -10.95
CA LYS A 75 -4.80 -0.59 -12.04
C LYS A 75 -3.55 -0.79 -12.89
N THR A 76 -2.84 0.28 -13.23
CA THR A 76 -1.60 0.19 -14.00
C THR A 76 -0.50 -0.50 -13.20
N PHE A 77 -0.27 -0.09 -11.95
CA PHE A 77 0.77 -0.68 -11.10
C PHE A 77 0.50 -2.14 -10.74
N GLU A 78 -0.77 -2.52 -10.58
CA GLU A 78 -1.15 -3.93 -10.41
C GLU A 78 -0.81 -4.74 -11.67
N LYS A 79 -1.18 -4.24 -12.85
CA LYS A 79 -0.86 -4.88 -14.15
C LYS A 79 0.65 -5.02 -14.36
N GLU A 80 1.44 -4.06 -13.91
CA GLU A 80 2.91 -4.05 -13.99
C GLU A 80 3.58 -4.82 -12.83
N ASN A 81 2.82 -5.39 -11.90
CA ASN A 81 3.32 -6.07 -10.69
C ASN A 81 4.20 -5.17 -9.80
N LEU A 82 3.92 -3.87 -9.80
CA LEU A 82 4.56 -2.84 -8.99
C LEU A 82 3.73 -2.48 -7.74
N LEU A 83 2.40 -2.67 -7.77
CA LEU A 83 1.54 -2.33 -6.64
C LEU A 83 1.74 -3.32 -5.49
N ALA A 84 2.42 -2.87 -4.44
CA ALA A 84 2.73 -3.71 -3.28
C ALA A 84 1.72 -3.53 -2.14
N GLY A 85 0.95 -2.45 -2.17
CA GLY A 85 -0.19 -2.26 -1.27
C GLY A 85 -0.94 -0.97 -1.56
N ALA A 86 -2.21 -0.93 -1.17
CA ALA A 86 -3.02 0.27 -1.23
C ALA A 86 -3.94 0.43 -0.03
N PHE A 87 -4.25 1.67 0.34
CA PHE A 87 -5.26 2.00 1.33
C PHE A 87 -6.10 3.19 0.87
N PHE A 88 -7.41 3.00 0.77
CA PHE A 88 -8.36 4.04 0.38
C PHE A 88 -9.15 4.48 1.60
N CYS A 89 -8.78 5.64 2.16
CA CYS A 89 -9.52 6.25 3.26
C CYS A 89 -10.94 6.62 2.82
N SER A 90 -11.87 6.63 3.76
CA SER A 90 -13.28 6.94 3.49
C SER A 90 -14.09 7.20 4.74
N ARG A 91 -14.69 8.40 4.85
CA ARG A 91 -15.60 8.75 5.97
C ARG A 91 -16.83 7.85 6.05
N GLN A 92 -17.26 7.31 4.91
CA GLN A 92 -18.47 6.47 4.80
C GLN A 92 -18.29 5.03 5.30
N VAL A 93 -17.06 4.56 5.47
CA VAL A 93 -16.77 3.17 5.84
C VAL A 93 -15.94 3.18 7.11
N LEU A 94 -16.48 2.64 8.19
CA LEU A 94 -15.89 2.75 9.54
C LEU A 94 -14.43 2.29 9.55
N VAL A 95 -14.13 1.11 9.01
CA VAL A 95 -12.77 0.54 8.99
C VAL A 95 -11.80 1.29 8.06
N CYS A 96 -12.30 2.13 7.15
CA CYS A 96 -11.50 2.95 6.23
C CYS A 96 -11.27 4.38 6.74
N ARG A 97 -11.92 4.81 7.83
CA ARG A 97 -11.65 6.12 8.46
C ARG A 97 -10.68 6.02 9.64
N GLU A 98 -10.31 4.80 10.04
CA GLU A 98 -9.37 4.55 11.13
C GLU A 98 -7.92 4.65 10.62
N HIS A 99 -7.26 5.79 10.85
CA HIS A 99 -5.86 5.99 10.45
C HIS A 99 -4.90 4.95 11.05
N THR A 100 -5.20 4.43 12.24
CA THR A 100 -4.42 3.36 12.91
C THR A 100 -4.43 2.04 12.13
N ARG A 101 -5.36 1.84 11.19
CA ARG A 101 -5.44 0.65 10.33
C ARG A 101 -4.60 0.74 9.07
N ILE A 102 -4.09 1.92 8.72
CA ILE A 102 -3.33 2.12 7.48
C ILE A 102 -2.08 1.25 7.49
N ILE A 103 -1.23 1.39 8.51
CA ILE A 103 0.07 0.71 8.55
C ILE A 103 -0.08 -0.82 8.64
N PRO A 104 -0.92 -1.39 9.52
CA PRO A 104 -1.12 -2.84 9.56
C PRO A 104 -1.67 -3.40 8.24
N THR A 105 -2.56 -2.65 7.58
CA THR A 105 -3.12 -3.05 6.28
C THR A 105 -2.10 -3.01 5.16
N ILE A 106 -1.21 -2.02 5.14
CA ILE A 106 -0.11 -1.95 4.18
C ILE A 106 0.91 -3.07 4.45
N ALA A 107 1.30 -3.30 5.70
CA ALA A 107 2.21 -4.38 6.07
C ALA A 107 1.67 -5.76 5.66
N TYR A 108 0.37 -5.99 5.84
CA TYR A 108 -0.30 -7.22 5.38
C TYR A 108 -0.21 -7.41 3.86
N GLN A 109 -0.46 -6.36 3.08
CA GLN A 109 -0.36 -6.41 1.61
C GLN A 109 1.09 -6.61 1.14
N LEU A 110 2.04 -5.92 1.77
CA LEU A 110 3.47 -6.09 1.50
C LEU A 110 3.95 -7.52 1.77
N ALA A 111 3.49 -8.16 2.85
CA ALA A 111 3.80 -9.55 3.16
C ALA A 111 3.23 -10.53 2.13
N LYS A 112 2.09 -10.21 1.50
CA LYS A 112 1.60 -10.98 0.36
C LYS A 112 2.41 -10.73 -0.92
N TYR A 113 2.95 -9.52 -1.07
CA TYR A 113 3.73 -9.13 -2.23
C TYR A 113 5.17 -9.68 -2.20
N SER A 114 5.84 -9.65 -1.05
CA SER A 114 7.22 -10.11 -0.85
C SER A 114 7.31 -11.13 0.28
N HIS A 115 7.76 -12.34 -0.08
CA HIS A 115 7.96 -13.42 0.88
C HIS A 115 9.03 -13.09 1.92
N THR A 116 10.16 -12.51 1.50
CA THR A 116 11.25 -12.14 2.40
C THR A 116 10.82 -11.05 3.38
N PHE A 117 9.97 -10.10 2.94
CA PHE A 117 9.35 -9.15 3.85
C PHE A 117 8.40 -9.84 4.84
N ALA A 118 7.62 -10.81 4.38
CA ALA A 118 6.70 -11.57 5.22
C ALA A 118 7.44 -12.34 6.33
N GLU A 119 8.55 -13.00 6.01
CA GLU A 119 9.40 -13.71 6.99
C GLU A 119 9.92 -12.73 8.06
N ALA A 120 10.43 -11.58 7.63
CA ALA A 120 10.91 -10.55 8.55
C ALA A 120 9.79 -9.98 9.43
N LEU A 121 8.60 -9.74 8.86
CA LEU A 121 7.45 -9.24 9.60
C LEU A 121 6.91 -10.25 10.63
N ILE A 122 6.87 -11.54 10.28
CA ILE A 122 6.43 -12.60 11.18
C ILE A 122 7.30 -12.62 12.44
N MET A 123 8.62 -12.42 12.30
CA MET A 123 9.50 -12.35 13.47
C MET A 123 9.08 -11.23 14.40
N GLU A 124 8.77 -10.03 13.90
CA GLU A 124 8.31 -8.91 14.73
C GLU A 124 6.97 -9.21 15.42
N LEU A 125 6.01 -9.81 14.70
CA LEU A 125 4.70 -10.21 15.27
C LEU A 125 4.81 -11.33 16.31
N HIS A 126 5.83 -12.20 16.22
CA HIS A 126 6.09 -13.21 17.25
C HIS A 126 6.59 -12.60 18.56
N HIS A 127 7.39 -11.53 18.49
CA HIS A 127 7.87 -10.82 19.68
C HIS A 127 6.75 -10.01 20.33
N ASP A 128 5.80 -9.51 19.55
CA ASP A 128 4.79 -8.57 19.98
C ASP A 128 3.48 -8.74 19.19
N ARG A 129 2.53 -9.49 19.77
CA ARG A 129 1.29 -9.86 19.09
C ARG A 129 0.33 -8.69 18.89
N ASP A 130 0.42 -7.67 19.74
CA ASP A 130 -0.45 -6.49 19.72
C ASP A 130 0.20 -5.32 18.97
N LEU A 131 1.27 -5.57 18.21
CA LEU A 131 2.03 -4.53 17.51
C LEU A 131 1.16 -3.70 16.54
N ALA A 132 0.13 -4.30 15.96
CA ALA A 132 -0.82 -3.63 15.08
C ALA A 132 -1.76 -2.64 15.79
N ASP A 133 -1.83 -2.66 17.12
CA ASP A 133 -2.64 -1.76 17.92
C ASP A 133 -1.79 -0.71 18.67
N LYS A 134 -0.47 -0.71 18.45
CA LYS A 134 0.45 0.27 19.04
C LYS A 134 0.42 1.61 18.30
N GLU A 135 1.01 2.62 18.93
CA GLU A 135 1.24 3.94 18.33
C GLU A 135 1.85 3.88 16.93
N ILE A 136 1.43 4.80 16.06
CA ILE A 136 1.77 4.80 14.64
C ILE A 136 3.29 4.79 14.37
N ASP A 137 4.08 5.45 15.22
CA ASP A 137 5.55 5.44 15.10
C ASP A 137 6.14 4.04 15.32
N LYS A 138 5.59 3.28 16.27
CA LYS A 138 5.99 1.89 16.50
C LYS A 138 5.55 1.02 15.34
N GLN A 139 4.33 1.20 14.84
CA GLN A 139 3.84 0.47 13.66
C GLN A 139 4.74 0.73 12.45
N ILE A 140 5.05 1.98 12.11
CA ILE A 140 5.91 2.32 10.97
C ILE A 140 7.29 1.68 11.13
N ASN A 141 7.88 1.76 12.31
CA ASN A 141 9.23 1.27 12.53
C ASN A 141 9.30 -0.27 12.50
N LEU A 142 8.38 -0.95 13.19
CA LEU A 142 8.45 -2.40 13.41
C LEU A 142 7.65 -3.21 12.39
N LEU A 143 6.57 -2.67 11.81
CA LEU A 143 5.80 -3.37 10.77
C LEU A 143 6.30 -3.07 9.34
N LEU A 144 6.98 -1.94 9.12
CA LEU A 144 7.46 -1.56 7.78
C LEU A 144 8.98 -1.45 7.70
N LYS A 145 9.60 -0.49 8.40
CA LYS A 145 11.01 -0.15 8.18
C LYS A 145 11.96 -1.28 8.55
N LYS A 146 11.82 -1.86 9.73
CA LYS A 146 12.70 -2.92 10.22
C LYS A 146 12.58 -4.19 9.36
N PRO A 147 11.36 -4.69 9.02
CA PRO A 147 11.23 -5.77 8.08
C PRO A 147 11.82 -5.45 6.71
N TRP A 148 11.63 -4.24 6.16
CA TRP A 148 12.18 -3.86 4.85
C TRP A 148 13.71 -3.74 4.83
N GLY A 149 14.31 -3.27 5.93
CA GLY A 149 15.76 -3.15 6.09
C GLY A 149 16.50 -4.48 5.95
N GLY A 150 15.86 -5.59 6.39
CA GLY A 150 16.41 -6.94 6.22
C GLY A 150 16.37 -7.45 4.77
N VAL A 151 15.57 -6.83 3.89
CA VAL A 151 15.30 -7.31 2.51
C VAL A 151 15.89 -6.40 1.43
N ALA A 152 16.25 -5.15 1.78
CA ALA A 152 16.66 -4.11 0.84
C ALA A 152 17.83 -4.51 -0.08
N HIS A 153 18.69 -5.45 0.34
CA HIS A 153 19.81 -5.95 -0.46
C HIS A 153 19.41 -6.98 -1.53
N VAL A 154 18.23 -7.60 -1.41
CA VAL A 154 17.77 -8.71 -2.26
C VAL A 154 16.79 -8.25 -3.35
N HIS A 155 16.11 -7.11 -3.16
CA HIS A 155 15.09 -6.62 -4.08
C HIS A 155 15.56 -5.45 -4.95
N LYS A 156 15.85 -5.75 -6.22
CA LYS A 156 16.07 -4.74 -7.30
C LYS A 156 14.77 -4.25 -7.95
N VAL A 157 13.61 -4.69 -7.47
CA VAL A 157 12.31 -4.41 -8.09
C VAL A 157 11.66 -3.23 -7.37
N THR A 158 11.15 -2.26 -8.14
CA THR A 158 10.42 -1.13 -7.57
C THR A 158 9.06 -1.60 -7.05
N SER A 159 8.69 -1.16 -5.85
CA SER A 159 7.40 -1.45 -5.22
C SER A 159 6.72 -0.15 -4.85
N VAL A 160 5.42 -0.05 -5.15
CA VAL A 160 4.61 1.16 -4.95
C VAL A 160 3.56 0.90 -3.89
N ILE A 161 3.47 1.80 -2.93
CA ILE A 161 2.38 1.89 -1.96
C ILE A 161 1.52 3.10 -2.33
N VAL A 162 0.22 2.92 -2.35
CA VAL A 162 -0.74 3.99 -2.66
C VAL A 162 -1.65 4.25 -1.47
N ILE A 163 -1.77 5.51 -1.06
CA ILE A 163 -2.73 5.92 -0.02
C ILE A 163 -3.60 7.03 -0.62
N ASP A 164 -4.91 6.81 -0.68
CA ASP A 164 -5.89 7.77 -1.21
C ASP A 164 -6.68 8.41 -0.08
N ALA A 165 -7.06 9.67 -0.29
CA ALA A 165 -7.98 10.44 0.55
C ALA A 165 -7.61 10.46 2.04
N LEU A 166 -6.33 10.64 2.37
CA LEU A 166 -5.84 10.60 3.76
C LEU A 166 -6.56 11.59 4.71
N ASP A 167 -7.18 12.65 4.17
CA ASP A 167 -8.04 13.63 4.85
C ASP A 167 -9.48 13.16 5.12
N GLU A 168 -9.83 11.96 4.66
CA GLU A 168 -11.08 11.25 4.95
C GLU A 168 -10.92 10.16 6.03
N CYS A 169 -9.69 10.00 6.52
CA CYS A 169 -9.38 9.45 7.83
C CYS A 169 -9.34 10.63 8.85
#